data_AF-A0A369R5R7-F1
#
_entry.id   AF-A0A369R5R7-F1
#
_cell.length_a   1.000
_cell.length_b   1.000
_cell.length_c   1.000
_cell.angle_alpha   90.00
_cell.angle_beta   90.00
_cell.angle_gamma   90.00
#
_symmetry.space_group_name_H-M   'P 1'
#
loop_
_entity.id
_entity.type
_entity.pdbx_description
1 polymer ?
#
loop_
_entity_poly.entity_id
_entity_poly.type
_entity_poly.pdbx_seq_one_letter_code
_entity_poly.pdbx_strand_id
1 'polypeptide(L)'
;MLVCRHKGIFIHINRIPIMSVTKLDRNFFQRLLGLPATHKPVSPDCWTLQNGTVMLDLSKVTELSKAGSAVRLDGKGLEHSLLVVHGDDGRFHALKNVCTHGKRQLDPVPGTSTVQCCSIGASTFSYDGKLIEGPAKGPLTVYRVEEADKTLKIAL
;
A
#
# COMPACT_ATOMS: atom_id res chain seq x y z
N MET A 1 -4.02 -24.52 54.43
CA MET A 1 -4.48 -23.16 54.09
C MET A 1 -3.40 -22.53 53.22
N LEU A 2 -3.75 -22.11 52.01
CA LEU A 2 -2.86 -21.80 50.89
C LEU A 2 -1.78 -20.75 51.22
N VAL A 3 -0.56 -21.03 50.77
CA VAL A 3 0.58 -20.12 50.61
C VAL A 3 0.37 -19.25 49.37
N CYS A 4 0.60 -17.94 49.43
CA CYS A 4 1.43 -17.25 48.42
C CYS A 4 1.71 -15.78 48.78
N ARG A 5 2.95 -15.51 49.19
CA ARG A 5 3.61 -14.22 48.96
C ARG A 5 4.07 -14.22 47.50
N HIS A 6 3.65 -13.25 46.69
CA HIS A 6 4.46 -12.80 45.56
C HIS A 6 4.43 -11.29 45.45
N LYS A 7 5.63 -10.73 45.47
CA LYS A 7 5.94 -9.31 45.36
C LYS A 7 5.35 -8.77 44.05
N GLY A 8 4.77 -7.58 44.13
CA GLY A 8 4.17 -6.88 43.00
C GLY A 8 5.13 -6.74 41.83
N ILE A 9 4.72 -7.32 40.71
CA ILE A 9 5.25 -6.98 39.38
C ILE A 9 4.46 -5.76 38.93
N PHE A 10 5.06 -4.57 39.03
CA PHE A 10 4.59 -3.41 38.29
C PHE A 10 4.87 -3.68 36.82
N ILE A 11 3.86 -4.18 36.10
CA ILE A 11 3.91 -4.26 34.64
C ILE A 11 3.79 -2.81 34.16
N HIS A 12 4.92 -2.20 33.76
CA HIS A 12 4.91 -0.99 32.96
C HIS A 12 4.25 -1.34 31.62
N ILE A 13 2.93 -1.21 31.55
CA ILE A 13 2.21 -1.11 30.29
C ILE A 13 2.69 0.18 29.62
N ASN A 14 3.71 0.06 28.77
CA ASN A 14 4.06 1.12 27.84
C ASN A 14 2.78 1.44 27.05
N ARG A 15 2.14 2.57 27.38
CA ARG A 15 1.09 3.16 26.54
C ARG A 15 1.72 3.38 25.18
N ILE A 16 1.38 2.50 24.23
CA ILE A 16 1.67 2.73 22.82
C ILE A 16 1.01 4.07 22.48
N PRO A 17 1.77 5.09 22.05
CA PRO A 17 1.17 6.36 21.66
C PRO A 17 0.15 6.06 20.57
N ILE A 18 -1.06 6.60 20.73
CA ILE A 18 -2.14 6.51 19.76
C ILE A 18 -1.67 7.33 18.55
N MET A 19 -0.91 6.72 17.65
CA MET A 19 -0.47 7.37 16.42
C MET A 19 -1.73 7.59 15.59
N SER A 20 -2.16 8.85 15.49
CA SER A 20 -3.25 9.23 14.61
C SER A 20 -2.85 8.88 13.18
N VAL A 21 -3.69 8.10 12.50
CA VAL A 21 -3.47 7.72 11.10
C VAL A 21 -3.74 8.94 10.22
N THR A 22 -2.71 9.43 9.53
CA THR A 22 -2.86 10.49 8.53
C THR A 22 -3.84 10.04 7.44
N LYS A 23 -4.87 10.85 7.16
CA LYS A 23 -5.84 10.58 6.09
C LYS A 23 -5.52 11.42 4.86
N LEU A 24 -5.68 10.83 3.68
CA LEU A 24 -5.65 11.59 2.43
C LEU A 24 -6.74 12.67 2.45
N ASP A 25 -6.35 13.91 2.20
CA ASP A 25 -7.28 15.00 2.03
C ASP A 25 -8.06 14.78 0.72
N ARG A 26 -9.35 14.44 0.87
CA ARG A 26 -10.29 14.15 -0.22
C ARG A 26 -11.65 14.60 0.20
N ASN A 27 -12.34 15.28 -0.72
CA ASN A 27 -13.71 15.67 -0.46
C ASN A 27 -14.66 14.45 -0.46
N PHE A 28 -15.82 14.63 0.15
CA PHE A 28 -16.81 13.57 0.31
C PHE A 28 -17.25 12.96 -1.03
N PHE A 29 -17.42 13.78 -2.07
CA PHE A 29 -17.83 13.33 -3.41
C PHE A 29 -16.77 12.46 -4.09
N GLN A 30 -15.49 12.83 -4.00
CA GLN A 30 -14.36 12.02 -4.48
C GLN A 30 -14.35 10.65 -3.81
N ARG A 31 -14.61 10.60 -2.49
CA ARG A 31 -14.69 9.35 -1.72
C ARG A 31 -15.92 8.50 -2.05
N LEU A 32 -17.05 9.14 -2.35
CA LEU A 32 -18.27 8.46 -2.76
C LEU A 32 -18.09 7.80 -4.13
N LEU A 33 -17.57 8.55 -5.10
CA LEU A 33 -17.29 8.09 -6.46
C LEU A 33 -16.12 7.09 -6.52
N GLY A 34 -15.27 7.06 -5.49
CA GLY A 34 -14.16 6.10 -5.38
C GLY A 34 -13.11 6.30 -6.45
N LEU A 35 -12.90 7.54 -6.90
CA LEU A 35 -11.90 7.86 -7.92
C LEU A 35 -10.50 7.73 -7.29
N PRO A 36 -9.62 6.88 -7.84
CA PRO A 36 -8.22 6.82 -7.39
C PRO A 36 -7.48 8.08 -7.83
N ALA A 37 -6.53 8.53 -7.00
CA ALA A 37 -5.61 9.61 -7.33
C ALA A 37 -4.38 9.11 -8.10
N THR A 38 -4.05 7.83 -7.94
CA THR A 38 -2.91 7.19 -8.60
C THR A 38 -3.26 6.91 -10.04
N HIS A 39 -2.49 7.48 -10.96
CA HIS A 39 -2.69 7.35 -12.39
C HIS A 39 -1.98 6.12 -12.97
N LYS A 40 -2.35 5.79 -14.21
CA LYS A 40 -1.61 4.83 -15.04
C LYS A 40 -0.30 5.46 -15.52
N PRO A 41 0.71 4.65 -15.89
CA PRO A 41 1.95 5.21 -16.44
C PRO A 41 1.66 5.95 -17.75
N VAL A 42 2.34 7.08 -17.93
CA VAL A 42 2.32 7.89 -19.16
C VAL A 42 2.88 7.09 -20.33
N SER A 43 3.94 6.31 -20.11
CA SER A 43 4.50 5.36 -21.08
C SER A 43 3.84 3.98 -20.87
N PRO A 44 2.87 3.57 -21.72
CA PRO A 44 2.20 2.29 -21.55
C PRO A 44 3.13 1.10 -21.80
N ASP A 45 4.25 1.29 -22.50
CA ASP A 45 5.29 0.29 -22.78
C ASP A 45 6.36 0.20 -21.69
N CYS A 46 6.24 0.95 -20.58
CA CYS A 46 7.20 0.93 -19.47
C CYS A 46 7.21 -0.40 -18.68
N TRP A 47 6.34 -1.36 -19.00
CA TRP A 47 6.28 -2.63 -18.31
C TRP A 47 5.75 -3.77 -19.15
N THR A 48 6.09 -5.00 -18.78
CA THR A 48 5.57 -6.24 -19.37
C THR A 48 5.15 -7.23 -18.29
N LEU A 49 4.25 -8.16 -18.63
CA LEU A 49 3.89 -9.30 -17.79
C LEU A 49 4.33 -10.58 -18.50
N GLN A 50 5.16 -11.38 -17.84
CA GLN A 50 5.63 -12.67 -18.36
C GLN A 50 5.72 -13.67 -17.21
N ASN A 51 5.08 -14.83 -17.36
CA ASN A 51 5.13 -15.93 -16.38
C ASN A 51 4.84 -15.49 -14.93
N GLY A 52 3.76 -14.71 -14.72
CA GLY A 52 3.39 -14.20 -13.40
C GLY A 52 4.34 -13.14 -12.82
N THR A 53 5.26 -12.62 -13.62
CA THR A 53 6.22 -11.59 -13.20
C THR A 53 6.01 -10.31 -14.00
N VAL A 54 5.83 -9.19 -13.31
CA VAL A 54 5.88 -7.87 -13.92
C VAL A 54 7.32 -7.37 -13.97
N MET A 55 7.75 -6.98 -15.16
CA MET A 55 9.03 -6.32 -15.40
C MET A 55 8.73 -4.86 -15.73
N LEU A 56 9.17 -3.93 -14.89
CA LEU A 56 8.89 -2.49 -15.02
C LEU A 56 10.19 -1.71 -15.17
N ASP A 57 10.30 -0.94 -16.26
CA ASP A 57 11.46 -0.13 -16.62
C ASP A 57 11.38 1.25 -15.94
N LEU A 58 12.23 1.45 -14.93
CA LEU A 58 12.32 2.68 -14.14
C LEU A 58 12.71 3.91 -14.99
N SER A 59 13.35 3.72 -16.13
CA SER A 59 13.70 4.83 -17.02
C SER A 59 12.50 5.40 -17.78
N LYS A 60 11.42 4.63 -17.91
CA LYS A 60 10.21 4.99 -18.66
C LYS A 60 9.02 5.38 -17.77
N VAL A 61 9.05 4.99 -16.50
CA VAL A 61 7.99 5.28 -15.51
C VAL A 61 8.38 6.46 -14.61
N THR A 62 8.29 7.67 -15.18
CA THR A 62 8.73 8.90 -14.49
C THR A 62 7.89 9.23 -13.25
N GLU A 63 6.69 8.66 -13.12
CA GLU A 63 5.83 8.75 -11.94
C GLU A 63 6.54 8.25 -10.68
N LEU A 64 7.42 7.26 -10.81
CA LEU A 64 8.15 6.65 -9.69
C LEU A 64 9.49 7.34 -9.40
N SER A 65 9.80 8.47 -10.03
CA SER A 65 11.09 9.16 -9.86
C SER A 65 11.29 9.81 -8.49
N LYS A 66 10.22 9.99 -7.70
CA LYS A 66 10.25 10.64 -6.38
C LYS A 66 9.74 9.70 -5.30
N ALA A 67 10.36 9.74 -4.12
CA ALA A 67 9.81 9.07 -2.94
C ALA A 67 8.41 9.62 -2.61
N GLY A 68 7.55 8.77 -2.04
CA GLY A 68 6.15 9.03 -1.76
C GLY A 68 5.21 8.96 -2.98
N SER A 69 5.74 8.63 -4.17
CA SER A 69 4.96 8.52 -5.40
C SER A 69 4.45 7.10 -5.67
N ALA A 70 3.50 6.97 -6.59
CA ALA A 70 3.01 5.67 -7.03
C ALA A 70 2.50 5.68 -8.46
N VAL A 71 2.40 4.49 -9.03
CA VAL A 71 1.75 4.24 -10.33
C VAL A 71 0.84 3.02 -10.23
N ARG A 72 -0.25 3.05 -10.99
CA ARG A 72 -1.19 1.93 -11.11
C ARG A 72 -1.00 1.23 -12.45
N LEU A 73 -0.73 -0.08 -12.42
CA LEU A 73 -0.69 -0.92 -13.61
C LEU A 73 -1.99 -1.70 -13.76
N ASP A 74 -2.57 -1.65 -14.95
CA ASP A 74 -3.79 -2.39 -15.32
C ASP A 74 -3.62 -2.99 -16.73
N GLY A 75 -4.27 -4.13 -17.00
CA GLY A 75 -4.30 -4.75 -18.32
C GLY A 75 -3.11 -5.69 -18.58
N LYS A 76 -2.77 -5.92 -19.86
CA LYS A 76 -1.71 -6.85 -20.32
C LYS A 76 -1.75 -8.25 -19.68
N GLY A 77 -2.94 -8.74 -19.36
CA GLY A 77 -3.12 -10.05 -18.72
C GLY A 77 -3.06 -10.05 -17.18
N LEU A 78 -2.91 -8.89 -16.52
CA LEU A 78 -3.06 -8.80 -15.07
C LEU A 78 -4.50 -9.14 -14.67
N GLU A 79 -4.66 -10.08 -13.73
CA GLU A 79 -5.97 -10.43 -13.16
C GLU A 79 -6.59 -9.27 -12.36
N HIS A 80 -5.72 -8.45 -11.76
CA HIS A 80 -6.10 -7.34 -10.90
C HIS A 80 -5.15 -6.16 -11.09
N SER A 81 -5.64 -4.97 -10.75
CA SER A 81 -4.82 -3.76 -10.70
C SER A 81 -3.64 -3.95 -9.73
N LEU A 82 -2.46 -3.52 -10.13
CA LEU A 82 -1.23 -3.53 -9.33
C LEU A 82 -0.87 -2.09 -8.94
N LEU A 83 -0.65 -1.83 -7.66
CA LEU A 83 -0.16 -0.55 -7.16
C LEU A 83 1.34 -0.71 -6.90
N VAL A 84 2.16 0.09 -7.57
CA VAL A 84 3.60 0.18 -7.31
C VAL A 84 3.88 1.52 -6.67
N VAL A 85 4.55 1.53 -5.52
CA VAL A 85 4.85 2.71 -4.71
C VAL A 85 6.36 2.86 -4.59
N HIS A 86 6.89 4.05 -4.85
CA HIS A 86 8.22 4.44 -4.38
C HIS A 86 8.02 5.04 -3.00
N GLY A 87 8.27 4.26 -1.95
CA GLY A 87 7.99 4.66 -0.58
C GLY A 87 8.89 5.80 -0.10
N ASP A 88 8.44 6.52 0.92
CA ASP A 88 9.27 7.52 1.62
C ASP A 88 10.49 6.89 2.33
N ASP A 89 10.51 5.56 2.45
CA ASP A 89 11.67 4.77 2.91
C ASP A 89 12.72 4.52 1.81
N GLY A 90 12.53 5.08 0.62
CA GLY A 90 13.42 4.92 -0.53
C GLY A 90 13.36 3.53 -1.19
N ARG A 91 12.37 2.70 -0.83
CA ARG A 91 12.18 1.36 -1.40
C ARG A 91 10.94 1.30 -2.27
N PHE A 92 10.92 0.34 -3.19
CA PHE A 92 9.74 0.04 -3.98
C PHE A 92 8.87 -1.02 -3.32
N HIS A 93 7.56 -0.77 -3.30
CA HIS A 93 6.55 -1.67 -2.75
C HIS A 93 5.50 -1.97 -3.81
N ALA A 94 5.03 -3.21 -3.86
CA ALA A 94 4.01 -3.63 -4.81
C ALA A 94 2.87 -4.32 -4.09
N LEU A 95 1.65 -3.83 -4.29
CA LEU A 95 0.45 -4.34 -3.63
C LEU A 95 -0.65 -4.62 -4.65
N LYS A 96 -1.44 -5.67 -4.40
CA LYS A 96 -2.70 -5.86 -5.12
C LYS A 96 -3.60 -4.65 -4.84
N ASN A 97 -3.92 -3.89 -5.90
CA ASN A 97 -4.64 -2.62 -5.80
C ASN A 97 -6.15 -2.82 -5.71
N VAL A 98 -6.57 -3.66 -4.77
CA VAL A 98 -7.97 -4.04 -4.53
C VAL A 98 -8.18 -4.11 -3.03
N CYS A 99 -8.86 -3.10 -2.48
CA CYS A 99 -9.21 -3.06 -1.08
C CYS A 99 -10.08 -4.26 -0.70
N THR A 100 -9.75 -4.92 0.41
CA THR A 100 -10.45 -6.11 0.93
C THR A 100 -11.84 -5.82 1.51
N HIS A 101 -12.26 -4.55 1.56
CA HIS A 101 -13.62 -4.14 1.91
C HIS A 101 -14.57 -4.24 0.70
N GLY A 102 -14.49 -3.25 -0.20
CA GLY A 102 -15.41 -3.04 -1.33
C GLY A 102 -14.74 -3.12 -2.69
N LYS A 103 -13.55 -3.73 -2.78
CA LYS A 103 -12.78 -3.94 -4.02
C LYS A 103 -12.42 -2.68 -4.81
N ARG A 104 -12.42 -1.51 -4.16
CA ARG A 104 -11.95 -0.25 -4.76
C ARG A 104 -10.42 -0.12 -4.68
N GLN A 105 -9.86 0.82 -5.43
CA GLN A 105 -8.42 1.07 -5.45
C GLN A 105 -7.91 1.75 -4.17
N LEU A 106 -6.59 1.68 -4.03
CA LEU A 106 -5.77 2.24 -2.98
C LEU A 106 -4.88 3.33 -3.58
N ASP A 107 -4.48 4.29 -2.74
CA ASP A 107 -3.56 5.35 -3.08
C ASP A 107 -2.54 5.54 -1.96
N PRO A 108 -1.27 5.86 -2.24
CA PRO A 108 -0.29 6.16 -1.19
C PRO A 108 -0.70 7.40 -0.40
N VAL A 109 -0.38 7.41 0.89
CA VAL A 109 -0.52 8.61 1.73
C VAL A 109 0.86 9.28 1.85
N PRO A 110 1.08 10.45 1.22
CA PRO A 110 2.39 11.10 1.20
C PRO A 110 2.95 11.40 2.59
N GLY A 111 4.26 11.25 2.78
CA GLY A 111 4.93 11.48 4.05
C GLY A 111 4.67 10.37 5.08
N THR A 112 4.16 9.21 4.63
CA THR A 112 3.84 8.06 5.48
C THR A 112 4.20 6.76 4.78
N SER A 113 4.22 5.65 5.53
CA SER A 113 4.41 4.31 4.98
C SER A 113 3.10 3.53 4.79
N THR A 114 2.04 4.23 4.36
CA THR A 114 0.70 3.65 4.25
C THR A 114 0.03 3.91 2.91
N VAL A 115 -0.92 3.05 2.55
CA VAL A 115 -1.85 3.22 1.45
C VAL A 115 -3.29 3.24 1.96
N GLN A 116 -4.16 3.98 1.28
CA GLN A 116 -5.55 4.16 1.68
C GLN A 116 -6.52 3.86 0.57
N CYS A 117 -7.59 3.15 0.92
CA CYS A 117 -8.74 2.97 0.06
C CYS A 117 -9.37 4.32 -0.27
N CYS A 118 -9.63 4.55 -1.55
CA CYS A 118 -10.24 5.78 -2.07
C CYS A 118 -11.70 6.00 -1.59
N SER A 119 -12.29 5.07 -0.86
CA SER A 119 -13.69 5.13 -0.41
C SER A 119 -13.89 5.95 0.88
N ILE A 120 -15.16 6.13 1.26
CA ILE A 120 -15.57 6.81 2.50
C ILE A 120 -14.91 6.18 3.74
N GLY A 121 -14.91 4.85 3.85
CA GLY A 121 -14.34 4.14 5.00
C GLY A 121 -12.81 4.21 5.12
N ALA A 122 -12.11 4.70 4.08
CA ALA A 122 -10.67 5.01 4.10
C ALA A 122 -9.77 3.93 4.75
N SER A 123 -10.06 2.64 4.50
CA SER A 123 -9.25 1.54 5.03
C SER A 123 -7.78 1.79 4.74
N THR A 124 -6.97 1.81 5.79
CA THR A 124 -5.55 2.18 5.75
C THR A 124 -4.70 0.95 6.03
N PHE A 125 -3.69 0.74 5.20
CA PHE A 125 -2.79 -0.39 5.28
C PHE A 125 -1.35 0.10 5.25
N SER A 126 -0.45 -0.58 5.95
CA SER A 126 1.00 -0.40 5.73
C SER A 126 1.44 -1.04 4.41
N TYR A 127 2.64 -0.71 3.96
CA TYR A 127 3.22 -1.31 2.74
C TYR A 127 3.48 -2.82 2.83
N ASP A 128 3.55 -3.39 4.04
CA ASP A 128 3.56 -4.84 4.28
C ASP A 128 2.16 -5.48 4.19
N GLY A 129 1.14 -4.69 3.85
CA GLY A 129 -0.23 -5.12 3.63
C GLY A 129 -1.07 -5.25 4.90
N LYS A 130 -0.50 -5.03 6.10
CA LYS A 130 -1.26 -5.10 7.34
C LYS A 130 -2.35 -4.02 7.38
N LEU A 131 -3.56 -4.43 7.75
CA LEU A 131 -4.65 -3.50 8.03
C LEU A 131 -4.35 -2.74 9.33
N ILE A 132 -4.30 -1.42 9.24
CA ILE A 132 -4.08 -0.51 10.39
C ILE A 132 -5.42 0.01 10.90
N GLU A 133 -6.31 0.44 10.00
CA GLU A 133 -7.58 1.06 10.37
C GLU A 133 -8.64 0.90 9.26
N GLY A 134 -9.92 0.86 9.63
CA GLY A 134 -11.06 0.96 8.72
C GLY A 134 -11.77 -0.37 8.45
N PRO A 135 -12.79 -0.40 7.57
CA PRO A 135 -13.74 -1.51 7.42
C PRO A 135 -13.23 -2.68 6.58
N ALA A 136 -11.92 -2.74 6.31
CA ALA A 136 -11.35 -3.82 5.52
C ALA A 136 -11.43 -5.15 6.27
N LYS A 137 -11.62 -6.24 5.53
CA LYS A 137 -11.87 -7.57 6.09
C LYS A 137 -10.60 -8.36 6.38
N GLY A 138 -9.44 -7.79 6.10
CA GLY A 138 -8.14 -8.45 6.23
C GLY A 138 -7.03 -7.68 5.53
N PRO A 139 -5.78 -8.20 5.61
CA PRO A 139 -4.61 -7.56 4.99
C PRO A 139 -4.68 -7.57 3.46
N LEU A 140 -3.86 -6.74 2.84
CA LEU A 140 -3.63 -6.75 1.40
C LEU A 140 -2.64 -7.84 1.00
N THR A 141 -2.76 -8.31 -0.24
CA THR A 141 -1.69 -9.08 -0.87
C THR A 141 -0.54 -8.14 -1.24
N VAL A 142 0.66 -8.48 -0.78
CA VAL A 142 1.92 -7.79 -1.11
C VAL A 142 2.75 -8.70 -2.00
N TYR A 143 3.34 -8.12 -3.02
CA TYR A 143 4.17 -8.81 -3.99
C TYR A 143 5.64 -8.53 -3.72
N ARG A 144 6.47 -9.55 -3.93
CA ARG A 144 7.92 -9.40 -3.78
C ARG A 144 8.45 -8.52 -4.90
N VAL A 145 9.20 -7.49 -4.53
CA VAL A 145 9.87 -6.58 -5.45
C VAL A 145 11.38 -6.81 -5.38
N GLU A 146 12.01 -6.98 -6.53
CA GLU A 146 13.45 -7.02 -6.70
C GLU A 146 13.85 -5.89 -7.65
N GLU A 147 14.72 -5.00 -7.19
CA GLU A 147 15.29 -3.93 -8.00
C GLU A 147 16.65 -4.38 -8.54
N ALA A 148 16.83 -4.28 -9.86
CA ALA A 148 18.10 -4.54 -10.53
C ALA A 148 18.31 -3.48 -11.61
N ASP A 149 19.40 -2.74 -11.52
CA ASP A 149 19.76 -1.62 -12.40
C ASP A 149 18.64 -0.57 -12.52
N LYS A 150 17.89 -0.61 -13.62
CA LYS A 150 16.75 0.28 -13.90
C LYS A 150 15.46 -0.50 -14.10
N THR A 151 15.37 -1.69 -13.52
CA THR A 151 14.22 -2.57 -13.68
C THR A 151 13.73 -3.05 -12.33
N LEU A 152 12.42 -2.95 -12.11
CA LEU A 152 11.73 -3.63 -11.03
C LEU A 152 11.14 -4.94 -11.54
N LYS A 153 11.45 -6.02 -10.83
CA LYS A 153 10.85 -7.33 -11.01
C LYS A 153 9.86 -7.58 -9.87
N ILE A 154 8.61 -7.82 -10.21
CA ILE A 154 7.52 -8.00 -9.24
C ILE A 154 6.88 -9.38 -9.47
N ALA A 155 6.98 -10.26 -8.49
CA ALA A 155 6.39 -11.61 -8.54
C ALA A 155 4.95 -11.59 -8.01
N LEU A 156 3.98 -11.94 -8.87
CA LEU A 156 2.54 -11.95 -8.59
C LEU A 156 2.03 -13.27 -7.99
#